data_AF-A0A8H7WCM7-F1
#
_entry.id   AF-A0A8H7WCM7-F1
#
_cell.length_a   1.000
_cell.length_b   1.000
_cell.length_c   1.000
_cell.angle_alpha   90.00
_cell.angle_beta   90.00
_cell.angle_gamma   90.00
#
_symmetry.space_group_name_H-M   'P 1'
#
loop_
_entity.id
_entity.type
_entity.pdbx_description
1 polymer ?
#
loop_
_entity_poly.entity_id
_entity_poly.type
_entity_poly.pdbx_seq_one_letter_code
_entity_poly.pdbx_strand_id
1 'polypeptide(L)'
;MQSAILTLVHASQAAFGIYNLYLTSISISNLQGYEDMSKKAAKYSNTAEQQLHKTRITQASGTIALLVSVLSSVYLTFGAPKTLISQSIAGLNLLALVAAESHVGDFWKQKARVPLPGVGDYNEATKNTQEVRLNMMYLIASWFVAGAVDLIF
;
A
#
# COMPACT_ATOMS: atom_id res chain seq x y z
N MET A 1 -25.05 -17.86 -6.25
CA MET A 1 -24.64 -16.95 -7.34
C MET A 1 -23.98 -15.75 -6.68
N GLN A 2 -22.84 -15.28 -7.19
CA GLN A 2 -22.19 -14.12 -6.60
C GLN A 2 -23.08 -12.88 -6.80
N SER A 3 -23.26 -12.09 -5.75
CA SER A 3 -24.02 -10.84 -5.82
C SER A 3 -23.35 -9.87 -6.80
N ALA A 4 -24.12 -9.32 -7.75
CA ALA A 4 -23.61 -8.32 -8.70
C ALA A 4 -22.99 -7.11 -7.98
N ILE A 5 -23.50 -6.78 -6.79
CA ILE A 5 -22.95 -5.73 -5.92
C ILE A 5 -21.54 -6.09 -5.46
N LEU A 6 -21.32 -7.32 -4.96
CA LEU A 6 -20.00 -7.77 -4.52
C LEU A 6 -19.00 -7.81 -5.68
N THR A 7 -19.43 -8.27 -6.85
CA THR A 7 -18.59 -8.25 -8.07
C THR A 7 -18.17 -6.82 -8.42
N LEU A 8 -19.08 -5.84 -8.38
CA LEU A 8 -18.77 -4.43 -8.63
C LEU A 8 -17.81 -3.85 -7.58
N VAL A 9 -17.99 -4.21 -6.30
CA VAL A 9 -17.10 -3.78 -5.20
C VAL A 9 -15.69 -4.32 -5.44
N HIS A 10 -15.54 -5.62 -5.69
CA HIS A 10 -14.21 -6.21 -5.92
C HIS A 10 -13.55 -5.72 -7.21
N ALA A 11 -14.31 -5.49 -8.28
CA ALA A 11 -13.77 -4.89 -9.50
C ALA A 11 -13.25 -3.47 -9.24
N SER A 12 -13.96 -2.68 -8.43
CA SER A 12 -13.55 -1.34 -8.03
C SER A 12 -12.30 -1.36 -7.13
N GLN A 13 -12.24 -2.30 -6.17
CA GLN A 13 -11.05 -2.51 -5.34
C GLN A 13 -9.83 -2.89 -6.17
N ALA A 14 -9.99 -3.76 -7.18
CA ALA A 14 -8.92 -4.15 -8.08
C ALA A 14 -8.42 -2.95 -8.90
N ALA A 15 -9.31 -2.19 -9.53
CA ALA A 15 -8.96 -1.01 -10.32
C ALA A 15 -8.25 0.05 -9.47
N PHE A 16 -8.79 0.35 -8.29
CA PHE A 16 -8.19 1.31 -7.37
C PHE A 16 -6.84 0.82 -6.81
N GLY A 17 -6.71 -0.48 -6.50
CA GLY A 17 -5.44 -1.06 -6.08
C GLY A 17 -4.37 -1.01 -7.16
N ILE A 18 -4.73 -1.24 -8.44
CA ILE A 18 -3.80 -1.11 -9.58
C ILE A 18 -3.30 0.34 -9.71
N TYR A 19 -4.19 1.33 -9.59
CA TYR A 19 -3.80 2.74 -9.56
C TYR A 19 -2.80 3.04 -8.43
N ASN A 20 -2.99 2.45 -7.24
CA ASN A 20 -2.07 2.59 -6.13
C ASN A 20 -0.72 1.91 -6.36
N LEU A 21 -0.69 0.76 -7.02
CA LEU A 21 0.56 0.11 -7.46
C LEU A 21 1.32 0.99 -8.46
N TYR A 22 0.59 1.66 -9.37
CA TYR A 22 1.19 2.64 -10.28
C TYR A 22 1.82 3.82 -9.52
N LEU A 23 1.11 4.43 -8.57
CA LEU A 23 1.68 5.49 -7.72
C LEU A 23 2.92 5.02 -6.95
N THR A 24 2.86 3.80 -6.41
CA THR A 24 3.96 3.20 -5.68
C THR A 24 5.18 2.97 -6.59
N SER A 25 4.95 2.59 -7.86
CA SER A 25 6.04 2.43 -8.84
C SER A 25 6.78 3.75 -9.11
N ILE A 26 6.05 4.86 -9.23
CA ILE A 26 6.64 6.20 -9.39
C ILE A 26 7.46 6.54 -8.13
N SER A 27 6.91 6.33 -6.94
CA SER A 27 7.64 6.56 -5.68
C SER A 27 8.93 5.75 -5.59
N ILE A 28 8.88 4.45 -5.93
CA ILE A 28 10.06 3.59 -5.90
C ILE A 28 11.13 4.12 -6.87
N SER A 29 10.74 4.47 -8.09
CA SER A 29 11.68 5.05 -9.07
C SER A 29 12.31 6.36 -8.58
N ASN A 30 11.53 7.26 -7.99
CA ASN A 30 12.05 8.51 -7.43
C ASN A 30 13.00 8.24 -6.24
N LEU A 31 12.68 7.24 -5.40
CA LEU A 31 13.48 6.87 -4.23
C LEU A 31 14.79 6.16 -4.59
N GLN A 32 14.82 5.43 -5.71
CA GLN A 32 16.06 4.83 -6.24
C GLN A 32 17.12 5.90 -6.54
N GLY A 33 16.73 7.09 -7.01
CA GLY A 33 17.66 8.22 -7.22
C GLY A 33 18.34 8.69 -5.93
N TYR A 34 17.63 8.68 -4.80
CA TYR A 34 18.21 9.03 -3.47
C TYR A 34 18.96 7.87 -2.82
N GLU A 35 18.74 6.66 -3.30
CA GLU A 35 19.32 5.46 -2.72
C GLU A 35 20.84 5.46 -2.84
N ASP A 36 21.39 5.96 -3.95
CA ASP A 36 22.84 6.01 -4.17
C ASP A 36 23.53 7.02 -3.25
N MET A 37 22.88 8.17 -3.01
CA MET A 37 23.36 9.15 -2.03
C MET A 37 23.28 8.57 -0.61
N SER A 38 22.18 7.89 -0.29
CA SER A 38 21.95 7.26 1.01
C SER A 38 22.94 6.12 1.27
N LYS A 39 23.29 5.32 0.25
CA LYS A 39 24.32 4.28 0.32
C LYS A 39 25.70 4.86 0.61
N LYS A 40 26.07 5.98 -0.04
CA LYS A 40 27.35 6.65 0.23
C LYS A 40 27.39 7.17 1.67
N ALA A 41 26.33 7.80 2.14
CA ALA A 41 26.21 8.27 3.52
C ALA A 41 26.23 7.11 4.54
N ALA A 42 25.60 5.98 4.22
CA ALA A 42 25.56 4.79 5.07
C ALA A 42 26.95 4.21 5.36
N LYS A 43 27.92 4.34 4.44
CA LYS A 43 29.31 3.90 4.68
C LYS A 43 29.98 4.59 5.85
N TYR A 44 29.52 5.78 6.22
CA TYR A 44 30.12 6.62 7.24
C TYR A 44 29.17 6.91 8.41
N SER A 45 27.92 6.43 8.36
CA SER A 45 26.91 6.69 9.38
C SER A 45 25.91 5.55 9.52
N ASN A 46 25.91 4.91 10.68
CA ASN A 46 24.92 3.90 11.06
C ASN A 46 23.48 4.44 11.01
N THR A 47 23.30 5.75 11.23
CA THR A 47 21.97 6.38 11.12
C THR A 47 21.50 6.38 9.67
N ALA A 48 22.37 6.73 8.72
CA ALA A 48 22.02 6.73 7.29
C ALA A 48 21.72 5.31 6.78
N GLU A 49 22.47 4.31 7.24
CA GLU A 49 22.20 2.90 6.93
C GLU A 49 20.82 2.46 7.44
N GLN A 50 20.51 2.75 8.71
CA GLN A 50 19.20 2.42 9.29
C GLN A 50 18.04 3.11 8.54
N GLN A 51 18.22 4.35 8.11
CA GLN A 51 17.21 5.08 7.34
C GLN A 51 16.99 4.47 5.96
N LEU A 52 18.07 4.09 5.26
CA LEU A 52 18.00 3.39 3.98
C LEU A 52 17.26 2.06 4.12
N HIS A 53 17.58 1.28 5.14
CA HIS A 53 16.95 -0.01 5.40
C HIS A 53 15.45 0.14 5.68
N LYS A 54 15.08 1.04 6.59
CA LYS A 54 13.66 1.30 6.91
C LYS A 54 12.88 1.79 5.68
N THR A 55 13.47 2.69 4.88
CA THR A 55 12.84 3.18 3.64
C THR A 55 12.47 2.04 2.70
N ARG A 56 13.39 1.07 2.48
CA ARG A 56 13.12 -0.09 1.63
C ARG A 56 12.04 -1.00 2.20
N ILE A 57 12.09 -1.32 3.49
CA ILE A 57 11.08 -2.20 4.12
C ILE A 57 9.70 -1.54 4.10
N THR A 58 9.62 -0.25 4.37
CA THR A 58 8.35 0.50 4.32
C THR A 58 7.74 0.48 2.91
N GLN A 59 8.53 0.73 1.87
CA GLN A 59 8.03 0.64 0.49
C GLN A 59 7.63 -0.78 0.12
N ALA A 60 8.45 -1.78 0.46
CA ALA A 60 8.20 -3.17 0.14
C ALA A 60 6.91 -3.69 0.80
N SER A 61 6.77 -3.47 2.12
CA SER A 61 5.57 -3.88 2.86
C SER A 61 4.29 -3.23 2.32
N GLY A 62 4.32 -1.92 2.04
CA GLY A 62 3.20 -1.23 1.41
C GLY A 62 2.84 -1.78 0.03
N THR A 63 3.84 -1.98 -0.82
CA THR A 63 3.66 -2.53 -2.18
C THR A 63 3.09 -3.94 -2.15
N ILE A 64 3.62 -4.80 -1.29
CA ILE A 64 3.18 -6.20 -1.15
C ILE A 64 1.73 -6.25 -0.67
N ALA A 65 1.35 -5.45 0.33
CA ALA A 65 -0.03 -5.42 0.83
C ALA A 65 -1.02 -4.97 -0.26
N LEU A 66 -0.67 -3.95 -1.05
CA LEU A 66 -1.48 -3.51 -2.19
C LEU A 66 -1.59 -4.60 -3.27
N LEU A 67 -0.48 -5.28 -3.60
CA LEU A 67 -0.48 -6.35 -4.60
C LEU A 67 -1.38 -7.51 -4.17
N VAL A 68 -1.27 -7.94 -2.91
CA VAL A 68 -2.14 -8.98 -2.34
C VAL A 68 -3.60 -8.55 -2.39
N SER A 69 -3.91 -7.29 -2.08
CA SER A 69 -5.26 -6.73 -2.18
C SER A 69 -5.79 -6.73 -3.61
N VAL A 70 -4.98 -6.38 -4.60
CA VAL A 70 -5.36 -6.45 -6.02
C VAL A 70 -5.64 -7.88 -6.44
N LEU A 71 -4.72 -8.82 -6.17
CA LEU A 71 -4.88 -10.22 -6.55
C LEU A 71 -6.12 -10.84 -5.88
N SER A 72 -6.36 -10.52 -4.61
CA SER A 72 -7.55 -10.94 -3.89
C SER A 72 -8.83 -10.39 -4.51
N SER A 73 -8.83 -9.10 -4.86
CA SER A 73 -9.99 -8.45 -5.48
C SER A 73 -10.28 -9.02 -6.87
N VAL A 74 -9.25 -9.29 -7.67
CA VAL A 74 -9.39 -9.94 -8.99
C VAL A 74 -9.95 -11.36 -8.82
N TYR A 75 -9.39 -12.14 -7.89
CA TYR A 75 -9.88 -13.48 -7.59
C TYR A 75 -11.34 -13.48 -7.18
N LEU A 76 -11.74 -12.56 -6.29
CA LEU A 76 -13.14 -12.42 -5.88
C LEU A 76 -14.03 -11.86 -6.98
N THR A 77 -13.53 -11.08 -7.94
CA THR A 77 -14.34 -10.56 -9.05
C THR A 77 -14.76 -11.65 -10.04
N PHE A 78 -13.84 -12.57 -10.36
CA PHE A 78 -14.06 -13.60 -11.38
C PHE A 78 -14.36 -14.99 -10.81
N GLY A 79 -14.09 -15.21 -9.52
CA GLY A 79 -14.38 -16.44 -8.82
C GLY A 79 -15.77 -16.43 -8.17
N ALA A 80 -16.25 -17.62 -7.82
CA ALA A 80 -17.44 -17.78 -6.97
C ALA A 80 -17.09 -18.61 -5.73
N PRO A 81 -16.19 -18.11 -4.85
CA PRO A 81 -15.78 -18.85 -3.67
C PRO A 81 -16.93 -18.97 -2.66
N LYS A 82 -16.83 -19.94 -1.76
CA LYS A 82 -17.74 -20.07 -0.61
C LYS A 82 -17.59 -18.85 0.30
N THR A 83 -18.68 -18.44 0.97
CA THR A 83 -18.71 -17.31 1.92
C THR A 83 -17.54 -17.35 2.92
N LEU A 84 -17.26 -18.51 3.53
CA LEU A 84 -16.13 -18.63 4.48
C LEU A 84 -14.77 -18.25 3.86
N ILE A 85 -14.54 -18.60 2.59
CA ILE A 85 -13.31 -18.26 1.87
C ILE A 85 -13.29 -16.76 1.56
N SER A 86 -14.42 -16.21 1.07
CA SER A 86 -14.59 -14.76 0.81
C SER A 86 -14.30 -13.92 2.07
N GLN A 87 -14.92 -14.29 3.20
CA GLN A 87 -14.69 -13.68 4.51
C GLN A 87 -13.23 -13.77 4.97
N SER A 88 -12.60 -14.94 4.81
CA SER A 88 -11.20 -15.13 5.17
C SER A 88 -10.28 -14.23 4.34
N ILE A 89 -10.54 -14.12 3.02
CA ILE A 89 -9.79 -13.23 2.13
C ILE A 89 -10.00 -11.77 2.54
N ALA A 90 -11.23 -11.34 2.81
CA ALA A 90 -11.52 -9.98 3.24
C ALA A 90 -10.81 -9.64 4.57
N GLY A 91 -10.87 -10.54 5.55
CA GLY A 91 -10.20 -10.38 6.84
C GLY A 91 -8.67 -10.32 6.71
N LEU A 92 -8.07 -11.20 5.91
CA LEU A 92 -6.62 -11.19 5.67
C LEU A 92 -6.16 -9.91 4.97
N ASN A 93 -6.92 -9.42 3.99
CA ASN A 93 -6.59 -8.15 3.32
C ASN A 93 -6.71 -6.96 4.26
N LEU A 94 -7.75 -6.93 5.09
CA LEU A 94 -7.92 -5.89 6.10
C LEU A 94 -6.72 -5.86 7.06
N LEU A 95 -6.32 -7.03 7.59
CA LEU A 95 -5.16 -7.14 8.48
C LEU A 95 -3.85 -6.73 7.79
N ALA A 96 -3.61 -7.21 6.57
CA ALA A 96 -2.40 -6.90 5.80
C ALA A 96 -2.29 -5.41 5.50
N LEU A 97 -3.39 -4.77 5.07
CA LEU A 97 -3.42 -3.34 4.78
C LEU A 97 -3.27 -2.50 6.04
N VAL A 98 -3.92 -2.86 7.16
CA VAL A 98 -3.75 -2.15 8.45
C VAL A 98 -2.30 -2.24 8.92
N ALA A 99 -1.69 -3.42 8.87
CA ALA A 99 -0.29 -3.61 9.26
C ALA A 99 0.65 -2.78 8.38
N ALA A 100 0.43 -2.77 7.07
CA ALA A 100 1.23 -1.99 6.13
C ALA A 100 1.02 -0.47 6.31
N GLU A 101 -0.22 -0.01 6.43
CA GLU A 101 -0.57 1.40 6.66
C GLU A 101 0.08 1.92 7.94
N SER A 102 0.01 1.16 9.04
CA SER A 102 0.64 1.53 10.31
C SER A 102 2.16 1.55 10.17
N HIS A 103 2.76 0.52 9.57
CA HIS A 103 4.21 0.43 9.40
C HIS A 103 4.76 1.57 8.54
N VAL A 104 4.06 1.92 7.45
CA VAL A 104 4.39 3.06 6.60
C VAL A 104 4.19 4.37 7.36
N GLY A 105 3.04 4.54 8.02
CA GLY A 105 2.71 5.74 8.77
C GLY A 105 3.73 6.03 9.87
N ASP A 106 4.10 5.03 10.67
CA ASP A 106 5.05 5.19 11.77
C ASP A 106 6.45 5.60 11.31
N PHE A 107 6.88 5.13 10.14
CA PHE A 107 8.15 5.55 9.55
C PHE A 107 8.13 7.02 9.09
N TRP A 108 7.01 7.49 8.54
CA TRP A 108 6.89 8.82 7.95
C TRP A 108 6.36 9.91 8.90
N LYS A 109 5.70 9.55 10.01
CA LYS A 109 5.10 10.49 10.99
C LYS A 109 6.04 11.60 11.47
N GLN A 110 7.34 11.34 11.55
CA GLN A 110 8.34 12.28 12.09
C GLN A 110 9.24 12.90 11.02
N LYS A 111 8.96 12.67 9.73
CA LYS A 111 9.79 13.16 8.63
C LYS A 111 9.12 14.37 7.99
N ALA A 112 9.64 15.55 8.31
CA ALA A 112 9.21 16.79 7.66
C ALA A 112 9.66 16.82 6.19
N ARG A 113 8.84 17.44 5.32
CA ARG A 113 9.27 17.80 3.97
C ARG A 113 10.45 18.76 4.07
N VAL A 114 11.48 18.55 3.28
CA VAL A 114 12.71 19.35 3.35
C VAL A 114 12.63 20.45 2.28
N PRO A 115 12.65 21.75 2.63
CA PRO A 115 12.56 22.83 1.66
C PRO A 115 13.97 23.20 1.14
N LEU A 116 14.71 22.23 0.59
CA LEU A 116 16.04 22.46 0.03
C LEU A 116 16.02 22.35 -1.51
N PRO A 117 16.74 23.22 -2.24
CA PRO A 117 16.89 23.06 -3.68
C PRO A 117 17.56 21.72 -4.01
N GLY A 118 17.01 20.97 -4.98
CA GLY A 118 17.49 19.63 -5.36
C GLY A 118 16.84 18.44 -4.64
N VAL A 119 15.86 18.67 -3.74
CA VAL A 119 15.12 17.59 -3.05
C VAL A 119 13.68 17.39 -3.58
N GLY A 120 13.42 17.83 -4.82
CA GLY A 120 12.10 17.75 -5.46
C GLY A 120 11.55 16.33 -5.47
N ASP A 121 12.33 15.39 -5.99
CA ASP A 121 11.94 13.98 -6.12
C ASP A 121 11.70 13.32 -4.73
N TYR A 122 12.40 13.77 -3.68
CA TYR A 122 12.23 13.26 -2.30
C TYR A 122 10.91 13.73 -1.70
N ASN A 123 10.58 15.01 -1.89
CA ASN A 123 9.33 15.57 -1.45
C ASN A 123 8.15 14.97 -2.23
N GLU A 124 8.32 14.70 -3.52
CA GLU A 124 7.34 14.01 -4.35
C GLU A 124 7.15 12.56 -3.91
N ALA A 125 8.24 11.82 -3.67
CA ALA A 125 8.20 10.47 -3.11
C ALA A 125 7.48 10.43 -1.75
N THR A 126 7.73 11.41 -0.90
CA THR A 126 7.05 11.54 0.41
C THR A 126 5.56 11.85 0.23
N LYS A 127 5.21 12.74 -0.71
CA LYS A 127 3.81 13.05 -1.06
C LYS A 127 3.08 11.81 -1.55
N ASN A 128 3.63 11.13 -2.55
CA ASN A 128 3.07 9.93 -3.14
C ASN A 128 2.92 8.80 -2.10
N THR A 129 3.88 8.66 -1.18
CA THR A 129 3.77 7.68 -0.09
C THR A 129 2.60 8.00 0.85
N GLN A 130 2.37 9.27 1.16
CA GLN A 130 1.25 9.68 1.99
C GLN A 130 -0.11 9.52 1.28
N GLU A 131 -0.14 9.76 -0.03
CA GLU A 131 -1.31 9.50 -0.86
C GLU A 131 -1.64 8.01 -0.91
N VAL A 132 -0.64 7.16 -1.16
CA VAL A 132 -0.78 5.69 -1.10
C VAL A 132 -1.27 5.24 0.29
N ARG A 133 -0.77 5.84 1.36
CA ARG A 133 -1.22 5.55 2.73
C ARG A 133 -2.70 5.89 2.95
N LEU A 134 -3.15 7.06 2.48
CA LEU A 134 -4.58 7.42 2.54
C LEU A 134 -5.43 6.44 1.72
N ASN A 135 -4.93 6.04 0.55
CA ASN A 135 -5.63 5.08 -0.30
C ASN A 135 -5.68 3.67 0.33
N MET A 136 -4.68 3.26 1.10
CA MET A 136 -4.75 2.06 1.93
C MET A 136 -5.89 2.16 2.94
N MET A 137 -6.14 3.32 3.56
CA MET A 137 -7.29 3.50 4.47
C MET A 137 -8.63 3.32 3.74
N TYR A 138 -8.75 3.84 2.51
CA TYR A 138 -9.95 3.60 1.70
C TYR A 138 -10.11 2.12 1.35
N LEU A 139 -9.03 1.42 1.03
CA LEU A 139 -9.06 -0.02 0.78
C LEU A 139 -9.45 -0.82 2.04
N ILE A 140 -8.91 -0.46 3.23
CA ILE A 140 -9.29 -1.05 4.52
C ILE A 140 -10.79 -0.90 4.76
N ALA A 141 -11.32 0.31 4.62
CA ALA A 141 -12.74 0.57 4.75
C ALA A 141 -13.57 -0.24 3.74
N SER A 142 -13.10 -0.33 2.49
CA SER A 142 -13.79 -1.11 1.45
C SER A 142 -13.81 -2.61 1.75
N TRP A 143 -12.74 -3.19 2.29
CA TRP A 143 -12.68 -4.60 2.68
C TRP A 143 -13.59 -4.90 3.86
N PHE A 144 -13.66 -3.99 4.82
CA PHE A 144 -14.61 -4.08 5.93
C PHE A 144 -16.06 -4.09 5.42
N VAL A 145 -16.41 -3.16 4.53
CA VAL A 145 -17.75 -3.09 3.92
C VAL A 145 -18.04 -4.34 3.08
N ALA A 146 -17.09 -4.80 2.27
CA ALA A 146 -17.25 -6.00 1.45
C ALA A 146 -17.51 -7.24 2.32
N GLY A 147 -16.75 -7.42 3.40
CA GLY A 147 -16.98 -8.50 4.37
C GLY A 147 -18.36 -8.41 5.03
N ALA A 148 -18.80 -7.21 5.43
CA ALA A 148 -20.13 -7.03 6.01
C ALA A 148 -21.26 -7.34 5.01
N VAL A 149 -21.12 -6.91 3.75
CA VAL A 149 -22.09 -7.16 2.68
C VAL A 149 -22.17 -8.66 2.34
N ASP A 150 -21.04 -9.35 2.32
CA ASP A 150 -20.95 -10.79 2.04
C ASP A 150 -21.60 -11.67 3.14
N LEU A 151 -21.86 -11.13 4.34
CA LEU A 151 -22.66 -11.82 5.38
C LEU A 151 -24.17 -11.71 5.18
N ILE A 152 -24.62 -10.78 4.34
CA ILE A 152 -26.05 -10.50 4.10
C ILE A 152 -26.60 -11.31 2.91
N PHE A 153 -25.71 -11.73 2.00
CA PHE A 153 -26.04 -12.48 0.77
C PHE A 153 -25.64 -13.96 0.88
#